data_AF-W1XN29-F1
#
_entry.id   AF-W1XN29-F1
#
_cell.length_a   1.000
_cell.length_b   1.000
_cell.length_c   1.000
_cell.angle_alpha   90.00
_cell.angle_beta   90.00
_cell.angle_gamma   90.00
#
_symmetry.space_group_name_H-M   'P 1'
#
loop_
_entity.id
_entity.type
_entity.pdbx_description
1 polymer ?
#
loop_
_entity_poly.entity_id
_entity_poly.type
_entity_poly.pdbx_seq_one_letter_code
_entity_poly.pdbx_strand_id
1 'polypeptide(L)'
;SQGGEGAMLAVNEAMAYMSQKVQGGELGLNDILATDIVLTIRQRLFAEAEAKELAVRDFACTFMGLISSANGTLIMQIGDGGV
;
A
#
# COMPACT_ATOMS: atom_id res chain seq x y z
N SER A 1 5.37 -11.83 -15.47
CA SER A 1 4.29 -10.95 -15.00
C SER A 1 3.53 -11.64 -13.87
N GLN A 2 3.69 -11.11 -12.66
CA GLN A 2 3.08 -11.51 -11.39
C GLN A 2 2.16 -10.39 -10.83
N GLY A 3 1.61 -9.53 -11.68
CA GLY A 3 0.90 -8.31 -11.24
C GLY A 3 -0.30 -8.58 -10.30
N GLY A 4 -1.01 -9.70 -10.49
CA GLY A 4 -2.10 -10.10 -9.59
C GLY A 4 -1.61 -10.47 -8.18
N GLU A 5 -0.43 -11.10 -8.09
CA GLU A 5 0.23 -11.36 -6.81
C GLU A 5 0.74 -10.06 -6.17
N GLY A 6 1.33 -9.17 -6.97
CA GLY A 6 1.73 -7.83 -6.51
C GLY A 6 0.56 -7.04 -5.91
N ALA A 7 -0.61 -7.09 -6.54
CA ALA A 7 -1.83 -6.46 -6.03
C ALA A 7 -2.27 -7.05 -4.69
N MET A 8 -2.26 -8.38 -4.54
CA MET A 8 -2.60 -9.03 -3.26
C MET A 8 -1.63 -8.65 -2.14
N LEU A 9 -0.32 -8.62 -2.44
CA LEU A 9 0.71 -8.20 -1.49
C LEU A 9 0.52 -6.74 -1.07
N ALA A 10 0.24 -5.85 -2.02
CA ALA A 10 0.00 -4.45 -1.74
C ALA A 10 -1.20 -4.24 -0.80
N VAL A 11 -2.33 -4.92 -1.05
CA VAL A 11 -3.52 -4.83 -0.19
C VAL A 11 -3.22 -5.38 1.21
N ASN A 12 -2.63 -6.57 1.29
CA ASN A 12 -2.36 -7.21 2.58
C ASN A 12 -1.39 -6.38 3.44
N GLU A 13 -0.35 -5.84 2.83
CA GLU A 13 0.64 -5.02 3.52
C GLU A 13 0.05 -3.69 4.00
N ALA A 14 -0.74 -3.02 3.15
CA ALA A 14 -1.46 -1.82 3.54
C ALA A 14 -2.42 -2.07 4.71
N MET A 15 -3.17 -3.16 4.68
CA MET A 15 -4.08 -3.55 5.76
C MET A 15 -3.35 -3.87 7.07
N ALA A 16 -2.21 -4.56 7.00
CA ALA A 16 -1.39 -4.87 8.16
C ALA A 16 -0.82 -3.59 8.80
N TYR A 17 -0.27 -2.69 7.97
CA TYR A 17 0.24 -1.39 8.42
C TYR A 17 -0.87 -0.55 9.07
N MET A 18 -2.04 -0.45 8.43
CA MET A 18 -3.17 0.31 8.96
C MET A 18 -3.71 -0.28 10.26
N SER A 19 -3.78 -1.60 10.38
CA SER A 19 -4.20 -2.26 11.61
C SER A 19 -3.29 -1.90 12.79
N GLN A 20 -1.98 -1.85 12.58
CA GLN A 20 -1.02 -1.42 13.60
C GLN A 20 -1.19 0.06 13.96
N LYS A 21 -1.35 0.94 12.97
CA LYS A 21 -1.54 2.38 13.21
C LYS A 21 -2.82 2.70 13.98
N VAL A 22 -3.93 2.05 13.64
CA VAL A 22 -5.22 2.23 14.34
C VAL A 22 -5.11 1.79 15.80
N GLN A 23 -4.40 0.70 16.09
CA GLN A 23 -4.15 0.24 17.46
C GLN A 23 -3.26 1.22 18.26
N GLY A 24 -2.44 2.02 17.60
CA GLY A 24 -1.60 3.06 18.21
C GLY A 24 -2.35 4.33 18.64
N GLY A 25 -3.64 4.46 18.33
CA GLY A 25 -4.53 5.51 18.84
C GLY A 25 -4.61 6.77 17.98
N GLU A 26 -3.48 7.38 17.61
CA GLU A 26 -3.49 8.58 16.75
C GLU A 26 -3.24 8.24 15.28
N LEU A 27 -4.25 8.53 14.44
CA LEU A 27 -4.17 8.40 12.98
C LEU A 27 -4.42 9.77 12.33
N GLY A 28 -3.34 10.47 11.99
CA GLY A 28 -3.42 11.67 11.17
C GLY A 28 -3.70 11.31 9.71
N LEU A 29 -4.82 11.78 9.16
CA LEU A 29 -5.14 11.64 7.74
C LEU A 29 -4.36 12.69 6.93
N ASN A 30 -3.10 12.42 6.65
CA ASN A 30 -2.18 13.33 5.97
C ASN A 30 -1.33 12.62 4.90
N ASP A 31 -0.52 13.41 4.21
CA ASP A 31 0.44 12.97 3.20
C ASP A 31 1.53 12.04 3.75
N ILE A 32 1.93 12.21 5.01
CA ILE A 32 2.87 11.31 5.69
C ILE A 32 2.29 9.90 5.77
N LEU A 33 1.04 9.76 6.24
CA LEU A 33 0.36 8.46 6.30
C LEU A 33 0.25 7.81 4.92
N ALA A 34 -0.13 8.57 3.90
CA ALA A 34 -0.21 8.08 2.53
C ALA A 34 1.15 7.59 2.02
N THR A 35 2.21 8.36 2.27
CA THR A 35 3.57 8.03 1.85
C THR A 35 4.07 6.77 2.53
N ASP A 36 3.86 6.64 3.85
CA ASP A 36 4.29 5.47 4.60
C ASP A 36 3.63 4.18 4.10
N ILE A 37 2.31 4.21 3.83
CA ILE A 37 1.59 3.06 3.26
C ILE A 37 2.25 2.61 1.95
N VAL A 38 2.53 3.55 1.05
CA VAL A 38 3.16 3.25 -0.25
C VAL A 38 4.58 2.72 -0.08
N LEU A 39 5.35 3.29 0.86
CA LEU A 39 6.71 2.85 1.14
C LEU A 39 6.75 1.43 1.70
N THR A 40 5.84 1.08 2.62
CA THR A 40 5.73 -0.28 3.16
C THR A 40 5.32 -1.28 2.09
N ILE A 41 4.32 -0.96 1.26
CA ILE A 41 3.95 -1.78 0.10
C ILE A 41 5.16 -2.00 -0.81
N ARG A 42 5.87 -0.93 -1.17
CA ARG A 42 7.07 -1.00 -2.03
C ARG A 42 8.10 -1.94 -1.42
N GLN A 43 8.41 -1.78 -0.12
CA GLN A 43 9.36 -2.67 0.57
C GLN A 43 8.95 -4.14 0.48
N ARG A 44 7.66 -4.45 0.69
CA ARG A 44 7.15 -5.82 0.60
C ARG A 44 7.30 -6.41 -0.81
N LEU A 45 7.00 -5.64 -1.85
CA LEU A 45 7.15 -6.07 -3.24
C LEU A 45 8.62 -6.32 -3.63
N PHE A 46 9.54 -5.47 -3.16
CA PHE A 46 10.97 -5.67 -3.36
C PHE A 46 11.46 -6.95 -2.67
N ALA A 47 11.05 -7.18 -1.43
CA ALA A 47 11.41 -8.39 -0.68
C ALA A 47 10.87 -9.67 -1.34
N GLU A 48 9.64 -9.63 -1.88
CA GLU A 48 9.08 -10.76 -2.61
C GLU A 48 9.83 -11.03 -3.92
N ALA A 49 10.17 -9.97 -4.66
CA ALA A 49 10.91 -10.08 -5.90
C ALA A 49 12.31 -10.68 -5.67
N GLU A 50 13.00 -10.22 -4.62
CA GLU A 50 14.29 -10.78 -4.20
C GLU A 50 14.17 -12.26 -3.83
N ALA A 51 13.18 -12.63 -3.00
CA ALA A 51 12.97 -14.01 -2.57
C ALA A 51 12.66 -14.99 -3.72
N LYS A 52 12.14 -14.49 -4.84
CA LYS A 52 11.78 -15.27 -6.02
C LYS A 52 12.76 -15.12 -7.19
N GLU A 53 13.83 -14.37 -7.02
CA GLU A 53 14.80 -14.05 -8.07
C GLU A 53 14.13 -13.44 -9.34
N LEU A 54 13.09 -12.63 -9.13
CA LEU A 54 12.34 -11.95 -10.19
C LEU A 54 12.62 -10.44 -10.19
N ALA A 55 12.32 -9.77 -11.30
CA ALA A 55 12.36 -8.31 -11.31
C ALA A 55 11.17 -7.74 -10.53
N VAL A 56 11.37 -6.68 -9.73
CA VAL A 56 10.27 -6.03 -8.99
C VAL A 56 9.13 -5.58 -9.92
N ARG A 57 9.46 -5.23 -11.17
CA ARG A 57 8.48 -4.86 -12.19
C ARG A 57 7.50 -5.98 -12.52
N ASP A 58 7.86 -7.26 -12.30
CA ASP A 58 6.92 -8.37 -12.46
C ASP A 58 5.74 -8.26 -11.48
N PHE A 59 5.91 -7.61 -10.34
CA PHE A 59 4.88 -7.40 -9.32
C PHE A 59 4.21 -6.02 -9.40
N ALA A 60 4.47 -5.25 -10.47
CA ALA A 60 3.88 -3.92 -10.60
C ALA A 60 2.35 -3.99 -10.62
N CYS A 61 1.72 -3.09 -9.86
CA CYS A 61 0.27 -2.95 -9.79
C CYS A 61 -0.11 -1.48 -9.54
N THR A 62 -1.32 -1.09 -9.96
CA THR A 62 -1.96 0.14 -9.49
C THR A 62 -2.50 -0.11 -8.08
N PHE A 63 -2.33 0.86 -7.18
CA PHE A 63 -2.86 0.82 -5.83
C PHE A 63 -3.78 2.02 -5.59
N MET A 64 -4.98 1.75 -5.09
CA MET A 64 -5.96 2.76 -4.67
C MET A 64 -6.35 2.49 -3.23
N GLY A 65 -6.31 3.53 -2.40
CA GLY A 65 -6.69 3.48 -0.99
C GLY A 65 -7.66 4.59 -0.63
N LEU A 66 -8.66 4.26 0.19
CA LEU A 66 -9.57 5.21 0.81
C LEU A 66 -9.61 4.94 2.31
N ILE A 67 -9.28 5.96 3.09
CA ILE A 67 -9.36 5.93 4.55
C ILE A 67 -10.31 7.05 4.97
N SER A 68 -11.44 6.68 5.56
CA SER A 68 -12.44 7.64 6.01
C SER A 68 -12.57 7.61 7.53
N SER A 69 -12.69 8.78 8.12
CA SER A 69 -12.95 8.99 9.54
C SER A 69 -14.02 10.08 9.72
N ALA A 70 -14.45 10.32 10.95
CA ALA A 70 -15.34 11.45 11.26
C ALA A 70 -14.72 12.83 10.93
N ASN A 71 -13.39 12.90 10.88
CA ASN A 71 -12.65 14.16 10.74
C ASN A 71 -12.18 14.44 9.31
N GLY A 72 -12.41 13.51 8.37
CA GLY A 72 -12.01 13.65 6.99
C GLY A 72 -11.77 12.33 6.28
N THR A 73 -11.44 12.44 5.00
CA THR A 73 -11.15 11.30 4.12
C THR A 73 -9.82 11.53 3.42
N LEU A 74 -8.96 10.51 3.47
CA LEU A 74 -7.72 10.43 2.70
C LEU A 74 -7.94 9.49 1.53
N ILE A 75 -7.71 9.99 0.32
CA ILE A 75 -7.74 9.22 -0.93
C ILE A 75 -6.32 9.19 -1.48
N MET A 76 -5.85 8.01 -1.87
CA MET A 76 -4.55 7.81 -2.49
C MET A 76 -4.69 6.93 -3.73
N GLN A 77 -4.04 7.34 -4.81
CA GLN A 77 -3.97 6.59 -6.06
C GLN A 77 -2.52 6.60 -6.54
N ILE A 78 -2.00 5.41 -6.82
CA ILE A 78 -0.66 5.18 -7.37
C ILE A 78 -0.82 4.31 -8.60
N GLY A 79 -0.44 4.86 -9.75
CA GLY A 79 -0.74 4.27 -11.06
C GLY A 79 -1.91 4.96 -11.74
N ASP A 80 -2.38 4.36 -12.82
CA ASP A 80 -3.32 4.95 -13.79
C ASP A 80 -4.76 4.43 -13.68
N GLY A 81 -5.05 3.53 -12.72
CA GLY A 81 -6.42 3.14 -12.41
C GLY A 81 -7.10 4.28 -11.68
N GLY A 82 -8.02 4.98 -12.36
CA GLY A 82 -8.71 6.15 -11.82
C GLY A 82 -9.53 5.85 -10.56
N VAL A 83 -9.70 6.87 -9.72
CA VAL A 83 -10.65 6.91 -8.60
C VAL A 83 -12.03 7.33 -9.07
#